data_AF-B1KGR0-F1
#
_entry.id   AF-B1KGR0-F1
#
_cell.length_a   1.000
_cell.length_b   1.000
_cell.length_c   1.000
_cell.angle_alpha   90.00
_cell.angle_beta   90.00
_cell.angle_gamma   90.00
#
_symmetry.space_group_name_H-M   'P 1'
#
loop_
_entity.id
_entity.type
_entity.pdbx_description
1 polymer ?
#
loop_
_entity_poly.entity_id
_entity_poly.type
_entity_poly.pdbx_seq_one_letter_code
_entity_poly.pdbx_strand_id
1 'polypeptide(L)'
;MELFLKIACGIATLFGCITWFGLMLASLPGAEVSKSIYARTIRGLFYTHPVLVIIILCLIRYYVDSIPLALLLTILPLLPLAGVYLIFTLWERNGAR
;
A
#
# COMPACT_ATOMS: atom_id res chain seq x y z
N MET A 1 25.13 6.26 7.47
CA MET A 1 23.73 6.58 7.78
C MET A 1 23.01 7.19 6.57
N GLU A 2 23.56 8.22 5.94
CA GLU A 2 22.95 8.85 4.75
C GLU A 2 22.71 7.88 3.57
N LEU A 3 23.70 7.03 3.24
CA LEU A 3 23.54 6.00 2.20
C LEU A 3 22.41 5.02 2.52
N PHE A 4 22.28 4.62 3.79
CA PHE A 4 21.24 3.71 4.24
C PHE A 4 19.85 4.35 4.09
N LEU A 5 19.68 5.61 4.48
CA LEU A 5 18.41 6.33 4.29
C LEU A 5 18.06 6.50 2.80
N LYS A 6 19.05 6.73 1.92
CA LYS A 6 18.83 6.75 0.46
C LYS A 6 18.32 5.40 -0.05
N ILE A 7 18.92 4.30 0.40
CA ILE A 7 18.48 2.93 0.06
C ILE A 7 17.07 2.69 0.58
N ALA A 8 16.78 3.05 1.84
CA ALA A 8 15.46 2.90 2.44
C ALA A 8 14.38 3.67 1.65
N CYS A 9 14.64 4.92 1.28
CA CYS A 9 13.76 5.70 0.41
C CYS A 9 13.56 5.03 -0.96
N GLY A 10 14.63 4.50 -1.56
CA GLY A 10 14.55 3.75 -2.83
C GLY A 10 13.64 2.53 -2.72
N ILE A 11 13.78 1.74 -1.66
CA ILE A 11 12.94 0.56 -1.40
C ILE A 11 11.48 0.96 -1.14
N ALA A 12 11.25 1.97 -0.29
CA ALA A 12 9.90 2.47 0.00
C ALA A 12 9.19 2.97 -1.27
N THR A 13 9.92 3.64 -2.16
CA THR A 13 9.42 4.08 -3.47
C THR A 13 9.06 2.88 -4.34
N LEU A 14 9.95 1.88 -4.42
CA LEU A 14 9.73 0.66 -5.21
C LEU A 14 8.48 -0.09 -4.73
N PHE A 15 8.35 -0.33 -3.42
CA PHE A 15 7.17 -0.97 -2.83
C PHE A 15 5.91 -0.12 -2.99
N GLY A 16 6.05 1.21 -2.91
CA GLY A 16 4.99 2.16 -3.23
C GLY A 16 4.45 1.95 -4.65
N CYS A 17 5.33 1.94 -5.65
CA CYS A 17 4.97 1.71 -7.04
C CYS A 17 4.34 0.33 -7.27
N ILE A 18 4.94 -0.75 -6.75
CA ILE A 18 4.41 -2.12 -6.89
C ILE A 18 3.00 -2.21 -6.31
N THR A 19 2.80 -1.67 -5.10
CA THR A 19 1.49 -1.66 -4.44
C THR A 19 0.49 -0.81 -5.20
N TRP A 20 0.92 0.31 -5.76
CA TRP A 20 0.06 1.16 -6.58
C TRP A 20 -0.41 0.45 -7.85
N PHE A 21 0.47 -0.28 -8.53
CA PHE A 21 0.10 -1.11 -9.68
C PHE A 21 -0.88 -2.23 -9.28
N GLY A 22 -0.64 -2.91 -8.14
CA GLY A 22 -1.56 -3.92 -7.62
C GLY A 22 -2.95 -3.34 -7.31
N LEU A 23 -3.00 -2.16 -6.69
CA LEU A 23 -4.24 -1.43 -6.42
C LEU A 23 -4.94 -0.98 -7.70
N MET A 24 -4.19 -0.52 -8.71
CA MET A 24 -4.73 -0.16 -10.02
C MET A 24 -5.47 -1.34 -10.63
N LEU A 25 -4.82 -2.52 -10.67
CA LEU A 25 -5.44 -3.75 -11.20
C LEU A 25 -6.67 -4.16 -10.38
N ALA A 26 -6.60 -4.11 -9.05
CA ALA A 26 -7.72 -4.42 -8.18
C ALA A 26 -8.88 -3.42 -8.29
N SER A 27 -8.61 -2.19 -8.75
CA SER A 27 -9.61 -1.12 -8.87
C SER A 27 -10.39 -1.13 -10.19
N LEU A 28 -9.94 -1.91 -11.19
CA LEU A 28 -10.54 -1.95 -12.52
C LEU A 28 -11.99 -2.45 -12.47
N PRO A 29 -12.90 -1.82 -13.23
CA PRO A 29 -14.29 -2.26 -13.36
C PRO A 29 -14.32 -3.61 -14.09
N GLY A 30 -14.47 -4.69 -13.34
CA GLY A 30 -14.38 -6.06 -13.85
C GLY A 30 -13.91 -7.07 -12.79
N ALA A 31 -13.23 -6.60 -11.74
CA ALA A 31 -13.07 -7.38 -10.51
C ALA A 31 -14.47 -7.58 -9.90
N GLU A 32 -14.97 -8.82 -9.91
CA GLU A 32 -16.36 -9.25 -9.63
C GLU A 32 -16.85 -9.00 -8.20
N VAL A 33 -16.46 -7.91 -7.56
CA VAL A 33 -16.86 -7.62 -6.20
C VAL A 33 -18.29 -7.06 -6.22
N SER A 34 -19.28 -7.94 -6.07
CA SER A 34 -20.71 -7.58 -6.11
C SER A 34 -21.12 -6.53 -5.06
N LYS A 35 -20.34 -6.40 -3.97
CA LYS A 35 -20.57 -5.41 -2.92
C LYS A 35 -19.88 -4.09 -3.25
N SER A 36 -20.68 -3.08 -3.54
CA SER A 36 -20.22 -1.72 -3.87
C SER A 36 -19.27 -1.11 -2.83
N ILE A 37 -19.36 -1.51 -1.56
CA ILE A 37 -18.49 -1.01 -0.48
C ILE A 37 -17.04 -1.43 -0.65
N TYR A 38 -16.79 -2.69 -1.03
CA TYR A 38 -15.44 -3.21 -1.22
C TYR A 38 -14.75 -2.57 -2.43
N ALA A 39 -15.48 -2.39 -3.54
CA ALA A 39 -14.99 -1.68 -4.72
C ALA A 39 -14.66 -0.21 -4.41
N ARG A 40 -15.48 0.48 -3.61
CA ARG A 40 -15.18 1.84 -3.14
C ARG A 40 -13.93 1.90 -2.27
N THR A 41 -13.76 0.94 -1.36
CA THR A 41 -12.57 0.88 -0.49
C THR A 41 -11.29 0.66 -1.30
N ILE A 42 -11.27 -0.28 -2.25
CA ILE A 42 -10.10 -0.54 -3.10
C ILE A 42 -9.73 0.70 -3.92
N ARG A 43 -10.73 1.38 -4.51
CA ARG A 43 -10.50 2.65 -5.23
C ARG A 43 -10.02 3.76 -4.30
N GLY A 44 -10.59 3.88 -3.11
CA GLY A 44 -10.12 4.81 -2.09
C GLY A 44 -8.64 4.61 -1.77
N LEU A 45 -8.25 3.35 -1.49
CA LEU A 45 -6.85 2.98 -1.26
C LEU A 45 -5.96 3.35 -2.44
N PHE A 46 -6.38 3.05 -3.68
CA PHE A 46 -5.66 3.42 -4.90
C PHE A 46 -5.38 4.92 -4.99
N TYR A 47 -6.39 5.77 -4.74
CA TYR A 47 -6.24 7.23 -4.83
C TYR A 47 -5.41 7.83 -3.68
N THR A 48 -5.50 7.27 -2.47
CA THR A 48 -4.77 7.79 -1.30
C THR A 48 -3.35 7.26 -1.19
N HIS A 49 -3.04 6.12 -1.83
CA HIS A 49 -1.75 5.43 -1.68
C HIS A 49 -0.53 6.28 -2.08
N PRO A 50 -0.53 7.06 -3.19
CA PRO A 50 0.58 7.95 -3.50
C PRO A 50 0.89 8.95 -2.38
N VAL A 51 -0.15 9.47 -1.71
CA VAL A 51 0.01 10.41 -0.58
C VAL A 51 0.68 9.71 0.60
N LEU A 52 0.27 8.48 0.91
CA LEU A 52 0.91 7.65 1.95
C LEU A 52 2.40 7.43 1.65
N VAL A 53 2.75 7.08 0.41
CA VAL A 53 4.15 6.86 0.00
C VAL A 53 4.97 8.14 0.17
N ILE A 54 4.45 9.30 -0.24
CA ILE A 54 5.13 10.59 -0.08
C ILE A 54 5.38 10.90 1.40
N ILE A 55 4.37 10.72 2.27
CA ILE A 55 4.52 10.92 3.72
C ILE A 55 5.62 10.03 4.29
N ILE A 56 5.66 8.76 3.91
CA ILE A 56 6.67 7.79 4.35
C ILE A 56 8.07 8.23 3.93
N LEU A 57 8.25 8.65 2.67
CA LEU A 57 9.54 9.14 2.18
C LEU A 57 10.00 10.38 2.93
N CYS A 58 9.10 11.31 3.24
CA CYS A 58 9.39 12.47 4.08
C CYS A 58 9.81 12.06 5.50
N LEU A 59 9.11 11.10 6.12
CA LEU A 59 9.46 10.61 7.45
C LEU A 59 10.86 9.97 7.47
N ILE A 60 11.15 9.08 6.52
CA ILE A 60 12.47 8.44 6.39
C ILE A 60 13.57 9.49 6.20
N ARG A 61 13.33 10.50 5.36
CA ARG A 61 14.35 11.49 5.01
C ARG A 61 14.62 12.52 6.09
N TYR A 62 13.59 12.97 6.81
CA TYR A 62 13.69 14.16 7.67
C TYR A 62 13.56 13.87 9.16
N TYR A 63 13.04 12.70 9.56
CA TYR A 63 12.63 12.46 10.95
C TYR A 63 13.15 11.15 11.54
N VAL A 64 13.86 10.33 10.76
CA VAL A 64 14.32 9.02 11.22
C VAL A 64 15.81 9.02 11.51
N ASP A 65 16.12 8.93 12.80
CA ASP A 65 17.48 8.81 13.32
C ASP A 65 17.86 7.35 13.66
N SER A 66 16.90 6.42 13.54
CA SER A 66 17.10 5.00 13.90
C SER A 66 16.85 4.03 12.74
N ILE A 67 17.76 3.07 12.58
CA ILE A 67 17.69 2.02 11.55
C ILE A 67 16.39 1.19 11.64
N PRO A 68 15.93 0.74 12.84
CA PRO A 68 14.70 -0.05 12.92
C PRO A 68 13.45 0.69 12.45
N LEU A 69 13.34 1.98 12.76
CA LEU A 69 12.21 2.80 12.34
C LEU A 69 12.20 3.01 10.83
N ALA A 70 13.38 3.23 10.23
CA ALA A 70 13.51 3.34 8.77
C ALA A 70 13.03 2.05 8.08
N LEU A 71 13.43 0.88 8.57
CA LEU A 71 13.02 -0.42 8.03
C LEU A 71 11.52 -0.68 8.20
N LEU A 72 10.93 -0.25 9.31
CA LEU A 72 9.49 -0.35 9.50
C LEU A 72 8.74 0.50 8.45
N LEU A 73 9.21 1.74 8.26
CA LEU A 73 8.63 2.67 7.30
C LEU A 73 8.78 2.20 5.85
N THR A 74 9.84 1.47 5.49
CA THR A 74 9.99 0.95 4.13
C THR A 74 8.96 -0.11 3.77
N ILE A 75 8.45 -0.87 4.75
CA ILE A 75 7.48 -1.96 4.54
C ILE A 75 6.04 -1.42 4.50
N LEU A 76 5.78 -0.30 5.18
CA LEU A 76 4.46 0.31 5.29
C LEU A 76 3.71 0.54 3.96
N PRO A 77 4.38 0.89 2.83
CA PRO A 77 3.73 0.99 1.52
C PRO A 77 3.09 -0.31 1.03
N LEU A 78 3.44 -1.47 1.59
CA LEU A 78 2.82 -2.77 1.26
C LEU A 78 1.50 -3.01 1.99
N LEU A 79 1.18 -2.23 3.03
CA LEU A 79 -0.01 -2.43 3.86
C LEU A 79 -1.34 -2.41 3.06
N PRO A 80 -1.52 -1.52 2.05
CA PRO A 80 -2.74 -1.52 1.25
C PRO A 80 -2.98 -2.83 0.49
N LEU A 81 -1.93 -3.53 0.04
CA LEU A 81 -2.06 -4.85 -0.60
C LEU A 81 -2.65 -5.88 0.37
N ALA A 82 -2.21 -5.89 1.63
CA ALA A 82 -2.78 -6.76 2.65
C ALA A 82 -4.28 -6.44 2.89
N GLY A 83 -4.65 -5.16 2.87
CA GLY A 83 -6.05 -4.74 2.95
C GLY A 83 -6.89 -5.26 1.78
N VAL A 84 -6.39 -5.14 0.55
CA VAL A 84 -7.05 -5.68 -0.64
C VAL A 84 -7.22 -7.20 -0.55
N TYR A 85 -6.16 -7.91 -0.16
CA TYR A 85 -6.21 -9.37 0.03
C TYR A 85 -7.31 -9.78 1.03
N LEU A 86 -7.37 -9.12 2.20
CA LEU A 86 -8.41 -9.37 3.19
C LEU A 86 -9.81 -9.11 2.64
N ILE A 87 -10.01 -8.05 1.85
CA ILE A 87 -11.29 -7.74 1.22
C ILE A 87 -11.72 -8.89 0.30
N PHE A 88 -10.81 -9.40 -0.54
CA PHE A 88 -11.12 -10.53 -1.42
C PHE A 88 -11.42 -11.81 -0.64
N THR A 89 -10.61 -12.18 0.35
CA THR A 89 -10.86 -13.37 1.18
C THR A 89 -12.20 -13.28 1.93
N LEU A 90 -12.53 -12.11 2.49
CA LEU A 90 -13.81 -11.90 3.16
C LEU A 90 -14.99 -11.90 2.17
N TRP A 91 -14.79 -11.42 0.94
CA TRP A 91 -15.81 -11.47 -0.09
C TRP A 91 -16.10 -12.92 -0.52
N GLU A 92 -15.07 -13.72 -0.85
CA GLU A 92 -15.23 -15.14 -1.23
C GLU A 92 -15.97 -15.93 -0.14
N ARG A 93 -15.57 -15.76 1.13
CA ARG A 93 -16.20 -16.45 2.26
C ARG A 93 -17.68 -16.09 2.45
N ASN A 94 -18.06 -14.86 2.08
CA ASN A 94 -19.44 -14.37 2.22
C ASN A 94 -20.29 -14.56 0.95
N GLY A 95 -19.67 -14.77 -0.22
CA GLY A 95 -20.34 -14.99 -1.51
C GLY A 95 -20.55 -16.48 -1.85
N ALA A 96 -19.92 -17.41 -1.12
CA ALA A 96 -20.15 -18.85 -1.23
C ALA A 96 -21.42 -19.35 -0.50
N ARG A 97 -22.38 -18.47 -0.23
CA ARG A 97 -23.73 -18.76 0.27
C ARG A 97 -24.75 -18.16 -0.68
#